data_AF-A0ABD6FP85-F1
#
_entry.id   AF-A0ABD6FP85-F1
#
_cell.length_a   1.000
_cell.length_b   1.000
_cell.length_c   1.000
_cell.angle_alpha   90.00
_cell.angle_beta   90.00
_cell.angle_gamma   90.00
#
_symmetry.space_group_name_H-M   'P 1'
#
loop_
_entity.id
_entity.type
_entity.pdbx_description
1 polymer ?
#
loop_
_entity_poly.entity_id
_entity_poly.type
_entity_poly.pdbx_seq_one_letter_code
_entity_poly.pdbx_strand_id
1 'polypeptide(L)'
;MAQQRGARKAAAISAGVAVLALGATYTLASWNDSEWVWGGTDGGDGGVATSTFQFQQNIDITDPDGWADFHANPGQALVFTAGALNLSPGDSIYAPVSLRTIAGSEAGTVVLQGAVPALDGDSNPIGNDPDNALWDAIEVTVYTSSDAVPPACNAAEEDDWNDPIAGLDGAPLGTVAGATQLLPAGADELTPGAPQHYCFKLTLPATASNDLQGRSIAPAWEFAGLSD
;
A
#
# COMPACT_ATOMS: atom_id res chain seq x y z
N MET A 1 98.13 -21.02 -59.27
CA MET A 1 98.14 -20.09 -58.11
C MET A 1 97.41 -18.82 -58.56
N ALA A 2 96.44 -18.22 -57.88
CA ALA A 2 95.98 -18.36 -56.51
C ALA A 2 94.46 -18.07 -56.42
N GLN A 3 93.91 -18.60 -55.33
CA GLN A 3 92.56 -18.53 -54.78
C GLN A 3 92.24 -17.11 -54.26
N GLN A 4 90.98 -16.67 -54.32
CA GLN A 4 90.22 -16.35 -53.11
C GLN A 4 88.77 -15.88 -53.37
N ARG A 5 87.86 -16.64 -52.75
CA ARG A 5 86.47 -16.31 -52.47
C ARG A 5 86.41 -15.30 -51.33
N GLY A 6 85.48 -14.35 -51.38
CA GLY A 6 84.92 -13.75 -50.17
C GLY A 6 84.48 -12.30 -50.32
N ALA A 7 83.17 -12.07 -50.42
CA ALA A 7 82.47 -10.88 -49.88
C ALA A 7 80.96 -10.83 -50.22
N ARG A 8 80.34 -11.91 -50.72
CA ARG A 8 78.86 -11.99 -50.87
C ARG A 8 78.07 -12.06 -49.54
N LYS A 9 78.66 -11.71 -48.39
CA LYS A 9 78.06 -11.92 -47.06
C LYS A 9 77.58 -10.65 -46.35
N ALA A 10 77.90 -9.44 -46.83
CA ALA A 10 77.52 -8.20 -46.14
C ALA A 10 76.16 -7.62 -46.56
N ALA A 11 75.63 -8.00 -47.72
CA ALA A 11 74.38 -7.41 -48.25
C ALA A 11 73.08 -8.04 -47.71
N ALA A 12 73.17 -9.09 -46.90
CA ALA A 12 71.98 -9.80 -46.42
C ALA A 12 71.44 -9.30 -45.07
N ILE A 13 72.24 -8.54 -44.29
CA ILE A 13 71.88 -8.21 -42.89
C ILE A 13 71.15 -6.86 -42.79
N SER A 14 71.47 -5.88 -43.64
CA SER A 14 70.84 -4.55 -43.59
C SER A 14 69.40 -4.54 -44.10
N ALA A 15 69.05 -5.39 -45.07
CA ALA A 15 67.66 -5.56 -45.52
C ALA A 15 66.79 -6.24 -44.44
N GLY A 16 67.35 -7.16 -43.65
CA GLY A 16 66.61 -7.83 -42.58
C GLY A 16 66.14 -6.88 -41.48
N VAL A 17 67.00 -5.94 -41.07
CA VAL A 17 66.68 -4.95 -40.00
C VAL A 17 65.71 -3.87 -40.50
N ALA A 18 65.81 -3.43 -41.76
CA ALA A 18 64.90 -2.46 -42.34
C ALA A 18 63.47 -3.03 -42.54
N VAL A 19 63.34 -4.31 -42.92
CA VAL A 19 62.03 -4.99 -43.02
C VAL A 19 61.44 -5.25 -41.62
N LEU A 20 62.27 -5.55 -40.62
CA LEU A 20 61.80 -5.73 -39.23
C LEU A 20 61.33 -4.43 -38.58
N ALA A 21 61.96 -3.29 -38.85
CA ALA A 21 61.55 -1.99 -38.28
C ALA A 21 60.26 -1.43 -38.91
N LEU A 22 59.96 -1.77 -40.18
CA LEU A 22 58.70 -1.41 -40.85
C LEU A 22 57.58 -2.44 -40.62
N GLY A 23 57.91 -3.68 -40.23
CA GLY A 23 56.95 -4.73 -39.88
C GLY A 23 56.56 -4.78 -38.40
N ALA A 24 57.24 -4.05 -37.53
CA ALA A 24 56.99 -4.04 -36.09
C ALA A 24 55.84 -3.12 -35.65
N THR A 25 55.14 -2.45 -36.57
CA THR A 25 53.74 -2.08 -36.32
C THR A 25 52.89 -3.29 -36.68
N TYR A 26 53.04 -4.38 -35.92
CA TYR A 26 52.00 -5.40 -35.88
C TYR A 26 50.77 -4.67 -35.34
N THR A 27 49.90 -4.20 -36.24
CA THR A 27 48.48 -4.15 -35.92
C THR A 27 48.12 -5.61 -35.70
N LEU A 28 48.30 -6.07 -34.45
CA LEU A 28 47.63 -7.27 -33.98
C LEU A 28 46.20 -7.06 -34.44
N ALA A 29 45.76 -7.85 -35.42
CA ALA A 29 44.36 -7.96 -35.72
C ALA A 29 43.76 -8.48 -34.40
N SER A 30 43.27 -7.55 -33.58
CA SER A 30 42.47 -7.89 -32.44
C SER A 30 41.17 -8.33 -33.05
N TRP A 31 40.97 -9.64 -33.15
CA TRP A 31 39.67 -10.22 -33.45
C TRP A 31 38.78 -9.86 -32.25
N ASN A 32 38.12 -8.72 -32.37
CA ASN A 32 37.23 -8.22 -31.33
C ASN A 32 35.82 -8.64 -31.73
N ASP A 33 35.26 -9.56 -30.96
CA ASP A 33 33.87 -9.98 -31.07
C ASP A 33 33.17 -9.58 -29.77
N SER A 34 32.08 -8.85 -29.90
CA SER A 34 31.32 -8.30 -28.77
C SER A 34 29.87 -8.66 -28.92
N GLU A 35 29.37 -9.50 -28.02
CA GLU A 35 27.98 -9.92 -27.94
C GLU A 35 27.31 -9.24 -26.74
N TRP A 36 26.09 -8.74 -26.95
CA TRP A 36 25.28 -8.11 -25.91
C TRP A 36 24.01 -8.93 -25.71
N VAL A 37 23.70 -9.23 -24.46
CA VAL A 37 22.40 -9.78 -24.04
C VAL A 37 21.79 -8.81 -23.04
N TRP A 38 20.46 -8.80 -22.97
CA TRP A 38 19.71 -7.96 -22.04
C TRP A 38 18.71 -8.84 -21.28
N GLY A 39 18.39 -8.45 -20.05
CA GLY A 39 17.39 -9.12 -19.22
C GLY A 39 16.02 -8.51 -19.45
N GLY A 40 15.05 -9.35 -19.83
CA GLY A 40 13.69 -8.92 -20.14
C GLY A 40 12.66 -10.02 -19.95
N THR A 41 11.41 -9.69 -20.27
CA THR A 41 10.27 -10.60 -20.21
C THR A 41 10.14 -11.42 -21.50
N ASP A 42 9.40 -12.52 -21.43
CA ASP A 42 9.02 -13.30 -22.61
C ASP A 42 8.35 -12.39 -23.65
N GLY A 43 8.84 -12.45 -24.89
CA GLY A 43 8.39 -11.57 -25.99
C GLY A 43 9.28 -10.34 -26.21
N GLY A 44 10.18 -10.00 -25.29
CA GLY A 44 11.18 -8.94 -25.47
C GLY A 44 10.64 -7.51 -25.36
N ASP A 45 9.40 -7.34 -24.88
CA ASP A 45 8.72 -6.04 -24.79
C ASP A 45 8.92 -5.34 -23.43
N GLY A 46 9.51 -6.01 -22.44
CA GLY A 46 9.67 -5.47 -21.08
C GLY A 46 11.00 -5.82 -20.42
N GLY A 47 11.47 -4.97 -19.49
CA GLY A 47 12.65 -5.20 -18.66
C GLY A 47 12.34 -5.91 -17.34
N VAL A 48 13.32 -5.97 -16.43
CA VAL A 48 13.13 -6.44 -15.05
C VAL A 48 12.53 -5.33 -14.19
N ALA A 49 11.43 -5.61 -13.49
CA ALA A 49 10.72 -4.67 -12.62
C ALA A 49 10.41 -5.29 -11.24
N THR A 50 9.96 -4.47 -10.30
CA THR A 50 9.45 -4.89 -8.98
C THR A 50 7.93 -4.81 -8.96
N SER A 51 7.31 -5.61 -8.09
CA SER A 51 5.87 -5.55 -7.84
C SER A 51 5.45 -4.28 -7.09
N THR A 52 4.14 -4.04 -7.01
CA THR A 52 3.53 -2.90 -6.30
C THR A 52 2.48 -3.38 -5.32
N PHE A 53 2.35 -2.71 -4.17
CA PHE A 53 1.27 -2.92 -3.22
C PHE A 53 0.53 -1.60 -2.98
N GLN A 54 -0.74 -1.55 -3.36
CA GLN A 54 -1.61 -0.38 -3.21
C GLN A 54 -3.07 -0.82 -3.02
N PHE A 55 -3.82 -0.10 -2.19
CA PHE A 55 -5.23 -0.36 -1.95
C PHE A 55 -6.03 0.94 -1.82
N GLN A 56 -7.30 0.84 -2.17
CA GLN A 56 -8.28 1.92 -2.17
C GLN A 56 -9.34 1.67 -1.10
N GLN A 57 -10.03 2.74 -0.71
CA GLN A 57 -11.19 2.68 0.16
C GLN A 57 -12.46 3.15 -0.55
N ASN A 58 -13.61 2.73 -0.03
CA ASN A 58 -14.94 3.20 -0.41
C ASN A 58 -15.82 3.30 0.83
N ILE A 59 -16.30 4.51 1.14
CA ILE A 59 -17.15 4.80 2.32
C ILE A 59 -18.65 4.62 2.05
N ASP A 60 -19.06 4.43 0.79
CA ASP A 60 -20.43 4.13 0.41
C ASP A 60 -20.44 2.79 -0.34
N ILE A 61 -20.71 1.73 0.41
CA ILE A 61 -20.74 0.36 -0.11
C ILE A 61 -21.81 0.13 -1.18
N THR A 62 -22.72 1.08 -1.35
CA THR A 62 -23.75 1.04 -2.40
C THR A 62 -23.33 1.73 -3.70
N ASP A 63 -22.24 2.51 -3.68
CA ASP A 63 -21.65 3.14 -4.85
C ASP A 63 -20.50 2.26 -5.40
N PRO A 64 -20.69 1.53 -6.50
CA PRO A 64 -19.65 0.68 -7.08
C PRO A 64 -18.46 1.47 -7.64
N ASP A 65 -18.61 2.77 -7.90
CA ASP A 65 -17.58 3.65 -8.47
C ASP A 65 -16.87 4.52 -7.41
N GLY A 66 -17.26 4.39 -6.13
CA GLY A 66 -16.78 5.21 -5.01
C GLY A 66 -15.34 4.97 -4.53
N TRP A 67 -14.54 4.18 -5.25
CA TRP A 67 -13.20 3.76 -4.83
C TRP A 67 -12.15 4.84 -5.08
N ALA A 68 -11.40 5.20 -4.04
CA ALA A 68 -10.33 6.18 -4.14
C ALA A 68 -9.23 6.01 -3.07
N ASP A 69 -8.09 6.65 -3.31
CA ASP A 69 -6.88 6.57 -2.51
C ASP A 69 -6.74 7.74 -1.53
N PHE A 70 -6.48 7.46 -0.25
CA PHE A 70 -6.31 8.47 0.79
C PHE A 70 -5.17 8.11 1.72
N HIS A 71 -4.05 8.82 1.57
CA HIS A 71 -2.79 8.50 2.25
C HIS A 71 -2.50 9.39 3.47
N ALA A 72 -3.41 10.30 3.83
CA ALA A 72 -3.22 11.27 4.91
C ALA A 72 -4.51 11.47 5.70
N ASN A 73 -4.38 11.68 7.01
CA ASN A 73 -5.46 12.13 7.90
C ASN A 73 -6.02 13.48 7.38
N PRO A 74 -7.36 13.65 7.29
CA PRO A 74 -8.42 12.73 7.77
C PRO A 74 -8.94 11.72 6.75
N GLY A 75 -8.43 11.71 5.52
CA GLY A 75 -8.94 10.85 4.44
C GLY A 75 -10.39 11.21 4.05
N GLN A 76 -11.17 10.20 3.65
CA GLN A 76 -12.62 10.38 3.45
C GLN A 76 -13.36 10.35 4.78
N ALA A 77 -14.36 11.23 4.91
CA ALA A 77 -15.22 11.26 6.08
C ALA A 77 -16.19 10.06 6.05
N LEU A 78 -16.05 9.16 7.02
CA LEU A 78 -17.08 8.14 7.29
C LEU A 78 -18.39 8.83 7.64
N VAL A 79 -19.45 8.49 6.90
CA VAL A 79 -20.78 9.05 7.13
C VAL A 79 -21.55 8.12 8.04
N PHE A 80 -21.57 8.46 9.33
CA PHE A 80 -22.36 7.73 10.31
C PHE A 80 -23.86 7.96 10.10
N THR A 81 -24.66 6.94 10.43
CA THR A 81 -26.12 6.98 10.39
C THR A 81 -26.70 8.22 11.08
N ALA A 82 -27.89 8.63 10.65
CA ALA A 82 -28.60 9.76 11.23
C ALA A 82 -28.67 9.66 12.77
N GLY A 83 -28.29 10.73 13.46
CA GLY A 83 -28.14 10.75 14.93
C GLY A 83 -26.70 10.95 15.41
N ALA A 84 -25.70 10.82 14.54
CA ALA A 84 -24.28 11.03 14.88
C ALA A 84 -23.94 12.36 15.56
N LEU A 85 -24.71 13.42 15.31
CA LEU A 85 -24.50 14.73 15.94
C LEU A 85 -25.24 14.90 17.28
N ASN A 86 -26.08 13.94 17.68
CA ASN A 86 -26.97 14.04 18.84
C ASN A 86 -27.04 12.72 19.63
N LEU A 87 -25.91 12.05 19.85
CA LEU A 87 -25.88 10.83 20.67
C LEU A 87 -26.35 11.13 22.11
N SER A 88 -27.28 10.32 22.58
CA SER A 88 -27.67 10.21 23.99
C SER A 88 -27.04 8.95 24.61
N PRO A 89 -26.88 8.89 25.94
CA PRO A 89 -26.42 7.67 26.60
C PRO A 89 -27.25 6.45 26.20
N GLY A 90 -26.59 5.41 25.69
CA GLY A 90 -27.19 4.19 25.17
C GLY A 90 -27.35 4.16 23.65
N ASP A 91 -27.11 5.26 22.93
CA ASP A 91 -27.20 5.30 21.48
C ASP A 91 -25.97 4.67 20.81
N SER A 92 -26.22 4.04 19.66
CA SER A 92 -25.17 3.57 18.73
C SER A 92 -25.39 4.14 17.34
N ILE A 93 -24.31 4.46 16.65
CA ILE A 93 -24.27 4.92 15.26
C ILE A 93 -23.33 4.07 14.43
N TYR A 94 -23.63 3.97 13.14
CA TYR A 94 -22.99 3.01 12.25
C TYR A 94 -22.43 3.69 11.00
N ALA A 95 -21.25 3.29 10.53
CA ALA A 95 -20.69 3.74 9.26
C ALA A 95 -19.96 2.58 8.55
N PRO A 96 -20.25 2.33 7.27
CA PRO A 96 -19.53 1.32 6.51
C PRO A 96 -18.25 1.89 5.87
N VAL A 97 -17.29 1.01 5.62
CA VAL A 97 -16.18 1.26 4.69
C VAL A 97 -15.71 -0.05 4.09
N SER A 98 -15.21 -0.01 2.87
CA SER A 98 -14.61 -1.16 2.19
C SER A 98 -13.21 -0.82 1.74
N LEU A 99 -12.34 -1.82 1.75
CA LEU A 99 -10.99 -1.76 1.20
C LEU A 99 -10.83 -2.80 0.11
N ARG A 100 -10.03 -2.49 -0.90
CA ARG A 100 -9.58 -3.47 -1.91
C ARG A 100 -8.21 -3.09 -2.44
N THR A 101 -7.41 -4.07 -2.84
CA THR A 101 -6.21 -3.80 -3.65
C THR A 101 -6.60 -3.26 -5.02
N ILE A 102 -5.76 -2.41 -5.61
CA ILE A 102 -5.96 -1.98 -7.01
C ILE A 102 -5.58 -3.11 -7.99
N ALA A 103 -6.01 -2.98 -9.25
CA ALA A 103 -5.58 -3.91 -10.30
C ALA A 103 -4.04 -3.89 -10.46
N GLY A 104 -3.42 -5.07 -10.56
CA GLY A 104 -1.95 -5.22 -10.64
C GLY A 104 -1.21 -5.02 -9.30
N SER A 105 -1.93 -4.85 -8.19
CA SER A 105 -1.32 -4.88 -6.85
C SER A 105 -1.12 -6.30 -6.35
N GLU A 106 -0.03 -6.52 -5.63
CA GLU A 106 0.16 -7.71 -4.80
C GLU A 106 -0.90 -7.78 -3.70
N ALA A 107 -1.08 -8.99 -3.17
CA ALA A 107 -1.85 -9.20 -1.96
C ALA A 107 -1.11 -8.61 -0.75
N GLY A 108 -1.87 -8.40 0.31
CA GLY A 108 -1.29 -7.99 1.58
C GLY A 108 -2.29 -8.05 2.70
N THR A 109 -1.86 -7.57 3.86
CA THR A 109 -2.70 -7.48 5.05
C THR A 109 -2.81 -6.03 5.51
N VAL A 110 -3.92 -5.70 6.17
CA VAL A 110 -4.11 -4.42 6.85
C VAL A 110 -4.36 -4.64 8.34
N VAL A 111 -3.92 -3.69 9.16
CA VAL A 111 -4.28 -3.60 10.57
C VAL A 111 -4.94 -2.25 10.82
N LEU A 112 -6.18 -2.27 11.31
CA LEU A 112 -6.87 -1.07 11.76
C LEU A 112 -6.16 -0.50 12.99
N GLN A 113 -5.61 0.71 12.86
CA GLN A 113 -4.98 1.43 13.96
C GLN A 113 -6.03 2.04 14.89
N GLY A 114 -5.61 2.38 16.11
CA GLY A 114 -6.46 3.15 17.02
C GLY A 114 -6.80 4.51 16.41
N ALA A 115 -8.00 5.00 16.69
CA ALA A 115 -8.44 6.30 16.20
C ALA A 115 -7.51 7.41 16.69
N VAL A 116 -7.33 8.41 15.84
CA VAL A 116 -6.74 9.71 16.17
C VAL A 116 -7.73 10.81 15.81
N PRO A 117 -7.63 12.01 16.39
CA PRO A 117 -8.48 13.12 15.97
C PRO A 117 -8.28 13.44 14.49
N ALA A 118 -9.39 13.57 13.76
CA ALA A 118 -9.40 14.17 12.44
C ALA A 118 -8.94 15.64 12.55
N LEU A 119 -8.11 16.09 11.62
CA LEU A 119 -7.59 17.46 11.61
C LEU A 119 -8.25 18.29 10.50
N ASP A 120 -8.49 19.57 10.78
CA ASP A 120 -8.91 20.55 9.78
C ASP A 120 -7.73 21.04 8.91
N GLY A 121 -8.01 21.91 7.95
CA GLY A 121 -7.00 22.47 7.05
C GLY A 121 -5.89 23.28 7.75
N ASP A 122 -6.10 23.66 9.01
CA ASP A 122 -5.15 24.39 9.84
C ASP A 122 -4.49 23.49 10.90
N SER A 123 -4.61 22.16 10.76
CA SER A 123 -4.06 21.14 11.67
C SER A 123 -4.66 21.16 13.10
N ASN A 124 -5.85 21.69 13.28
CA ASN A 124 -6.57 21.63 14.56
C ASN A 124 -7.50 20.40 14.60
N PRO A 125 -7.70 19.77 15.76
CA PRO A 125 -8.70 18.72 15.93
C PRO A 125 -10.10 19.22 15.58
N ILE A 126 -10.82 18.42 14.79
CA ILE A 126 -12.22 18.67 14.47
C ILE A 126 -13.09 18.21 15.66
N GLY A 127 -13.91 19.12 16.18
CA GLY A 127 -14.81 18.87 17.31
C GLY A 127 -14.59 19.84 18.46
N ASN A 128 -15.39 19.71 19.50
CA ASN A 128 -15.26 20.45 20.76
C ASN A 128 -15.42 19.46 21.92
N ASP A 129 -14.29 18.97 22.42
CA ASP A 129 -14.25 18.03 23.54
C ASP A 129 -13.10 18.36 24.50
N PRO A 130 -13.26 19.37 25.36
CA PRO A 130 -12.24 19.69 26.35
C PRO A 130 -11.95 18.50 27.25
N ASP A 131 -10.66 18.27 27.52
CA ASP A 131 -10.15 17.14 28.31
C ASP A 131 -10.43 15.75 27.72
N ASN A 132 -10.80 15.65 26.43
CA ASN A 132 -11.10 14.39 25.73
C ASN A 132 -12.22 13.54 26.40
N ALA A 133 -13.14 14.19 27.11
CA ALA A 133 -14.12 13.48 27.93
C ALA A 133 -15.11 12.64 27.11
N LEU A 134 -15.55 13.13 25.94
CA LEU A 134 -16.40 12.35 25.04
C LEU A 134 -15.58 11.29 24.31
N TRP A 135 -14.37 11.63 23.86
CA TRP A 135 -13.44 10.69 23.23
C TRP A 135 -13.20 9.45 24.10
N ASP A 136 -12.90 9.66 25.38
CA ASP A 136 -12.63 8.58 26.34
C ASP A 136 -13.89 7.77 26.73
N ALA A 137 -15.08 8.32 26.46
CA ALA A 137 -16.35 7.67 26.78
C ALA A 137 -16.93 6.83 25.63
N ILE A 138 -16.58 7.13 24.37
CA ILE A 138 -17.10 6.40 23.22
C ILE A 138 -16.40 5.05 23.09
N GLU A 139 -17.22 4.01 22.92
CA GLU A 139 -16.77 2.65 22.62
C GLU A 139 -16.91 2.38 21.11
N VAL A 140 -15.93 1.68 20.54
CA VAL A 140 -15.92 1.23 19.16
C VAL A 140 -16.04 -0.28 19.08
N THR A 141 -16.96 -0.74 18.22
CA THR A 141 -16.98 -2.10 17.70
C THR A 141 -16.78 -2.06 16.20
N VAL A 142 -15.96 -2.96 15.63
CA VAL A 142 -15.75 -3.03 14.17
C VAL A 142 -16.00 -4.44 13.67
N TYR A 143 -17.10 -4.61 12.94
CA TYR A 143 -17.45 -5.88 12.30
C TYR A 143 -16.82 -5.99 10.91
N THR A 144 -16.70 -7.22 10.39
CA THR A 144 -16.08 -7.48 9.09
C THR A 144 -16.93 -8.37 8.18
N SER A 145 -16.78 -8.23 6.87
CA SER A 145 -17.31 -9.18 5.89
C SER A 145 -16.40 -9.23 4.67
N SER A 146 -16.09 -10.44 4.20
CA SER A 146 -15.37 -10.67 2.94
C SER A 146 -16.29 -11.10 1.81
N ASP A 147 -17.61 -11.05 2.02
CA ASP A 147 -18.58 -11.39 1.00
C ASP A 147 -18.65 -10.28 -0.05
N ALA A 148 -18.98 -10.64 -1.30
CA ALA A 148 -19.08 -9.67 -2.39
C ALA A 148 -20.14 -8.58 -2.14
N VAL A 149 -21.13 -8.88 -1.30
CA VAL A 149 -22.13 -7.93 -0.82
C VAL A 149 -22.20 -8.10 0.70
N PRO A 150 -21.77 -7.11 1.50
CA PRO A 150 -21.87 -7.18 2.95
C PRO A 150 -23.32 -6.93 3.40
N PRO A 151 -23.68 -7.30 4.64
CA PRO A 151 -24.92 -6.81 5.25
C PRO A 151 -24.91 -5.29 5.33
N ALA A 152 -26.07 -4.67 5.50
CA ALA A 152 -26.15 -3.25 5.76
C ALA A 152 -25.53 -2.91 7.12
N CYS A 153 -24.71 -1.87 7.17
CA CYS A 153 -24.07 -1.44 8.41
C CYS A 153 -25.05 -0.61 9.25
N ASN A 154 -25.91 -1.30 10.00
CA ASN A 154 -26.89 -0.72 10.91
C ASN A 154 -27.29 -1.73 12.00
N ALA A 155 -28.03 -1.26 13.01
CA ALA A 155 -28.44 -2.08 14.15
C ALA A 155 -29.35 -3.27 13.81
N ALA A 156 -30.06 -3.27 12.67
CA ALA A 156 -31.00 -4.33 12.31
C ALA A 156 -30.32 -5.57 11.69
N GLU A 157 -29.14 -5.37 11.09
CA GLU A 157 -28.37 -6.42 10.39
C GLU A 157 -27.01 -6.66 11.07
N GLU A 158 -26.80 -6.14 12.28
CA GLU A 158 -25.55 -6.29 13.03
C GLU A 158 -25.15 -7.76 13.22
N ASP A 159 -26.12 -8.61 13.57
CA ASP A 159 -25.91 -10.05 13.78
C ASP A 159 -25.61 -10.84 12.48
N ASP A 160 -25.79 -10.21 11.30
CA ASP A 160 -25.48 -10.81 10.00
C ASP A 160 -24.02 -10.57 9.57
N TRP A 161 -23.29 -9.70 10.27
CA TRP A 161 -21.85 -9.51 10.05
C TRP A 161 -21.04 -10.64 10.72
N ASN A 162 -19.77 -10.82 10.30
CA ASN A 162 -18.85 -11.68 11.06
C ASN A 162 -18.49 -11.03 12.41
N ASP A 163 -17.96 -11.86 13.32
CA ASP A 163 -17.43 -11.42 14.60
C ASP A 163 -16.57 -10.15 14.48
N PRO A 164 -16.64 -9.24 15.48
CA PRO A 164 -15.79 -8.07 15.51
C PRO A 164 -14.31 -8.42 15.39
N ILE A 165 -13.54 -7.50 14.81
CA ILE A 165 -12.08 -7.63 14.80
C ILE A 165 -11.61 -7.81 16.25
N ALA A 166 -10.73 -8.80 16.49
CA ALA A 166 -10.23 -9.10 17.82
C ALA A 166 -9.72 -7.84 18.52
N GLY A 167 -10.22 -7.56 19.73
CA GLY A 167 -9.87 -6.38 20.52
C GLY A 167 -10.67 -5.11 20.21
N LEU A 168 -11.60 -5.14 19.24
CA LEU A 168 -12.49 -4.05 18.87
C LEU A 168 -13.96 -4.46 19.05
N ASP A 169 -14.31 -5.00 20.22
CA ASP A 169 -15.69 -5.22 20.64
C ASP A 169 -15.95 -4.42 21.92
N GLY A 170 -16.61 -3.27 21.77
CA GLY A 170 -16.83 -2.31 22.87
C GLY A 170 -15.53 -1.68 23.40
N ALA A 171 -14.53 -1.48 22.54
CA ALA A 171 -13.21 -1.02 22.95
C ALA A 171 -13.09 0.51 22.98
N PRO A 172 -12.14 1.10 23.73
CA PRO A 172 -11.83 2.53 23.59
C PRO A 172 -11.41 2.89 22.16
N LEU A 173 -11.76 4.09 21.69
CA LEU A 173 -11.45 4.57 20.32
C LEU A 173 -9.96 4.42 19.92
N GLY A 174 -9.04 4.66 20.86
CA GLY A 174 -7.59 4.56 20.61
C GLY A 174 -7.02 3.14 20.54
N THR A 175 -7.86 2.11 20.56
CA THR A 175 -7.42 0.70 20.56
C THR A 175 -7.01 0.26 19.15
N VAL A 176 -5.81 -0.30 19.02
CA VAL A 176 -5.35 -0.95 17.78
C VAL A 176 -5.97 -2.33 17.68
N ALA A 177 -6.41 -2.72 16.48
CA ALA A 177 -6.91 -4.07 16.21
C ALA A 177 -5.90 -5.15 16.59
N GLY A 178 -6.37 -6.19 17.27
CA GLY A 178 -5.58 -7.36 17.66
C GLY A 178 -5.41 -8.41 16.55
N ALA A 179 -6.01 -8.20 15.38
CA ALA A 179 -5.90 -9.08 14.22
C ALA A 179 -5.77 -8.28 12.91
N THR A 180 -5.05 -8.86 11.95
CA THR A 180 -4.92 -8.38 10.56
C THR A 180 -6.08 -8.85 9.69
N GLN A 181 -6.41 -8.10 8.64
CA GLN A 181 -7.36 -8.49 7.61
C GLN A 181 -6.64 -8.65 6.27
N LEU A 182 -6.99 -9.68 5.51
CA LEU A 182 -6.40 -9.94 4.19
C LEU A 182 -7.04 -9.02 3.14
N LEU A 183 -6.21 -8.40 2.31
CA LEU A 183 -6.61 -7.81 1.05
C LEU A 183 -6.00 -8.65 -0.08
N PRO A 184 -6.80 -9.50 -0.76
CA PRO A 184 -6.27 -10.36 -1.81
C PRO A 184 -5.83 -9.55 -3.03
N ALA A 185 -4.88 -10.08 -3.80
CA ALA A 185 -4.58 -9.57 -5.13
C ALA A 185 -5.76 -9.79 -6.09
N GLY A 186 -5.76 -9.05 -7.19
CA GLY A 186 -6.61 -9.33 -8.35
C GLY A 186 -6.38 -10.72 -8.94
N ALA A 187 -7.37 -11.24 -9.66
CA ALA A 187 -7.19 -12.47 -10.44
C ALA A 187 -6.23 -12.29 -11.63
N ASP A 188 -6.05 -11.04 -12.08
CA ASP A 188 -5.16 -10.62 -13.15
C ASP A 188 -4.78 -9.13 -12.99
N GLU A 189 -3.91 -8.64 -13.88
CA GLU A 189 -3.40 -7.26 -13.91
C GLU A 189 -4.47 -6.18 -14.16
N LEU A 190 -5.68 -6.56 -14.57
CA LEU A 190 -6.76 -5.64 -14.92
C LEU A 190 -7.91 -5.64 -13.90
N THR A 191 -7.89 -6.59 -12.98
CA THR A 191 -8.95 -6.82 -12.01
C THR A 191 -8.48 -6.42 -10.62
N PRO A 192 -9.16 -5.51 -9.91
CA PRO A 192 -8.89 -5.25 -8.50
C PRO A 192 -9.12 -6.49 -7.63
N GLY A 193 -8.53 -6.51 -6.43
CA GLY A 193 -8.80 -7.56 -5.45
C GLY A 193 -10.27 -7.58 -5.00
N ALA A 194 -10.70 -8.72 -4.47
CA ALA A 194 -12.00 -8.81 -3.80
C ALA A 194 -12.03 -7.86 -2.58
N PRO A 195 -13.14 -7.14 -2.35
CA PRO A 195 -13.23 -6.18 -1.27
C PRO A 195 -13.30 -6.86 0.10
N GLN A 196 -12.72 -6.20 1.09
CA GLN A 196 -12.93 -6.46 2.51
C GLN A 196 -13.78 -5.32 3.08
N HIS A 197 -14.93 -5.67 3.64
CA HIS A 197 -15.90 -4.73 4.20
C HIS A 197 -15.77 -4.62 5.71
N TYR A 198 -16.07 -3.45 6.23
CA TYR A 198 -16.05 -3.09 7.65
C TYR A 198 -17.31 -2.32 8.01
N CYS A 199 -17.85 -2.58 9.20
CA CYS A 199 -18.90 -1.79 9.79
C CYS A 199 -18.44 -1.25 11.14
N PHE A 200 -18.26 0.07 11.22
CA PHE A 200 -17.94 0.75 12.46
C PHE A 200 -19.21 1.03 13.22
N LYS A 201 -19.28 0.58 14.46
CA LYS A 201 -20.29 0.93 15.45
C LYS A 201 -19.63 1.78 16.53
N LEU A 202 -20.08 3.02 16.68
CA LEU A 202 -19.73 3.83 17.85
C LEU A 202 -20.89 3.84 18.82
N THR A 203 -20.61 3.59 20.09
CA THR A 203 -21.60 3.56 21.16
C THR A 203 -21.23 4.56 22.23
N LEU A 204 -22.19 5.39 22.64
CA LEU A 204 -22.11 6.14 23.88
C LEU A 204 -22.74 5.28 24.98
N PRO A 205 -21.98 4.77 25.96
CA PRO A 205 -22.53 3.87 26.97
C PRO A 205 -23.71 4.47 27.72
N ALA A 206 -24.68 3.65 28.12
CA ALA A 206 -25.84 4.11 28.90
C ALA A 206 -25.47 4.72 30.27
N THR A 207 -24.25 4.46 30.74
CA THR A 207 -23.67 4.99 31.98
C THR A 207 -22.95 6.33 31.78
N ALA A 208 -22.92 6.87 30.56
CA ALA A 208 -22.24 8.12 30.23
C ALA A 208 -22.75 9.30 31.07
N SER A 209 -21.83 10.18 31.47
CA SER A 209 -22.15 11.35 32.29
C SER A 209 -22.96 12.38 31.49
N ASN A 210 -23.88 13.08 32.17
CA ASN A 210 -24.58 14.24 31.62
C ASN A 210 -23.62 15.41 31.28
N ASP A 211 -22.40 15.42 31.82
CA ASP A 211 -21.37 16.41 31.49
C ASP A 211 -20.83 16.28 30.06
N LEU A 212 -21.21 15.22 29.35
CA LEU A 212 -20.85 15.00 27.95
C LEU A 212 -21.76 15.74 26.96
N GLN A 213 -22.88 16.31 27.42
CA GLN A 213 -23.85 16.98 26.55
C GLN A 213 -23.23 18.16 25.77
N GLY A 214 -23.53 18.22 24.47
CA GLY A 214 -23.09 19.32 23.59
C GLY A 214 -21.62 19.25 23.14
N ARG A 215 -20.91 18.18 23.51
CA ARG A 215 -19.55 17.90 23.04
C ARG A 215 -19.57 17.23 21.67
N SER A 216 -18.46 17.31 20.97
CA SER A 216 -18.30 16.64 19.67
C SER A 216 -16.86 16.21 19.45
N ILE A 217 -16.71 15.08 18.77
CA ILE A 217 -15.42 14.51 18.35
C ILE A 217 -15.51 14.12 16.88
N ALA A 218 -14.38 14.03 16.20
CA ALA A 218 -14.25 13.45 14.87
C ALA A 218 -13.09 12.45 14.86
N PRO A 219 -13.35 11.16 15.12
CA PRO A 219 -12.32 10.13 15.02
C PRO A 219 -11.96 9.86 13.55
N ALA A 220 -10.66 9.73 13.28
CA ALA A 220 -10.10 9.26 12.02
C ALA A 220 -9.30 7.98 12.29
N TRP A 221 -9.40 7.01 11.39
CA TRP A 221 -8.70 5.73 11.49
C TRP A 221 -7.76 5.55 10.31
N GLU A 222 -6.65 4.85 10.57
CA GLU A 222 -5.72 4.39 9.54
C GLU A 222 -5.83 2.87 9.41
N PHE A 223 -5.88 2.39 8.17
CA PHE A 223 -5.61 0.99 7.85
C PHE A 223 -4.14 0.86 7.43
N ALA A 224 -3.30 0.39 8.35
CA ALA A 224 -1.87 0.23 8.07
C ALA A 224 -1.65 -1.06 7.27
N GLY A 225 -1.23 -0.92 6.00
CA GLY A 225 -1.04 -2.04 5.08
C GLY A 225 0.39 -2.56 5.01
N LEU A 226 0.53 -3.88 4.84
CA LEU A 226 1.78 -4.59 4.59
C LEU A 226 1.56 -5.58 3.44
N SER A 227 2.42 -5.54 2.42
CA SER A 227 2.40 -6.54 1.33
C SER A 227 2.85 -7.91 1.83
N ASP A 228 2.35 -8.98 1.21
CA ASP A 228 2.75 -10.37 1.51
C ASP A 228 4.19 -10.70 1.06
#